data_AF-T0YLR2-F1
#
_entry.id   AF-T0YLR2-F1
#
_cell.length_a   1.000
_cell.length_b   1.000
_cell.length_c   1.000
_cell.angle_alpha   90.00
_cell.angle_beta   90.00
_cell.angle_gamma   90.00
#
_symmetry.space_group_name_H-M   'P 1'
#
loop_
_entity.id
_entity.type
_entity.pdbx_description
1 polymer ?
#
loop_
_entity_poly.entity_id
_entity_poly.type
_entity_poly.pdbx_seq_one_letter_code
_entity_poly.pdbx_strand_id
1 'polypeptide(L)'
;FFRVSRKISSVEVERIISGIEKERIMSYIEASSRRSRFFTNVFLYEARKFGVIRNDADISRIRFDKIVESYKETILYRDSVRKMIADYMDIDTVMNFLERISTGKLSFTGKDRISKSSEVFLTHYSERIMPLKPTKAILESVTSRLMNEEITLLCLSCRNTRTMKV
;
A
#
# COMPACT_ATOMS: atom_id res chain seq x y z
N PHE A 1 12.57 -6.66 7.23
CA PHE A 1 14.01 -6.99 7.34
C PHE A 1 14.67 -6.64 6.02
N PHE A 2 15.92 -6.15 6.03
CA PHE A 2 16.66 -5.82 4.81
C PHE A 2 17.53 -7.02 4.41
N ARG A 3 17.44 -7.44 3.14
CA ARG A 3 18.38 -8.41 2.56
C ARG A 3 19.47 -7.62 1.86
N VAL A 4 20.68 -7.72 2.37
CA VAL A 4 21.85 -7.02 1.83
C VAL A 4 22.93 -8.04 1.46
N SER A 5 23.61 -7.79 0.35
CA SER A 5 24.66 -8.70 -0.17
C SER A 5 25.93 -8.68 0.69
N ARG A 6 26.13 -7.61 1.46
CA ARG A 6 27.25 -7.44 2.40
C ARG A 6 26.73 -7.45 3.83
N LYS A 7 27.57 -7.92 4.75
CA LYS A 7 27.29 -7.85 6.19
C LYS A 7 27.39 -6.39 6.63
N ILE A 8 26.27 -5.81 7.04
CA ILE A 8 26.19 -4.45 7.58
C ILE A 8 26.17 -4.55 9.10
N SER A 9 27.00 -3.76 9.78
CA SER A 9 27.06 -3.74 11.24
C SER A 9 25.92 -2.90 11.84
N SER A 10 25.54 -3.17 13.09
CA SER A 10 24.53 -2.37 13.80
C SER A 10 24.90 -0.89 13.89
N VAL A 11 26.18 -0.59 14.11
CA VAL A 11 26.74 0.77 14.16
C VAL A 11 26.61 1.48 12.81
N GLU A 12 26.76 0.76 11.71
CA GLU A 12 26.60 1.32 10.37
C GLU A 12 25.13 1.67 10.07
N VAL A 13 24.19 0.80 10.48
CA VAL A 13 22.75 1.09 10.38
C VAL A 13 22.39 2.32 11.21
N GLU A 14 22.88 2.40 12.44
CA GLU A 14 22.68 3.56 13.32
C GLU A 14 23.21 4.84 12.69
N ARG A 15 24.41 4.81 12.09
CA ARG A 15 24.97 5.95 11.36
C ARG A 15 24.09 6.37 10.19
N ILE A 16 23.56 5.41 9.42
CA ILE A 16 22.65 5.71 8.30
C ILE A 16 21.39 6.40 8.80
N ILE A 17 20.74 5.86 9.85
CA ILE A 17 19.50 6.43 10.39
C ILE A 17 19.76 7.82 10.98
N SER A 18 20.85 7.99 11.71
CA SER A 18 21.21 9.27 12.33
C SER A 18 21.65 10.33 11.31
N GLY A 19 22.08 9.90 10.12
CA GLY A 19 22.41 10.79 9.00
C GLY A 19 21.22 11.28 8.19
N ILE A 20 19.98 10.87 8.53
CA ILE A 20 18.78 11.32 7.83
C ILE A 20 18.48 12.78 8.23
N GLU A 21 18.64 13.69 7.28
CA GLU A 21 18.24 15.09 7.42
C GLU A 21 16.71 15.22 7.46
N LYS A 22 16.17 15.64 8.61
CA LYS A 22 14.71 15.72 8.83
C LYS A 22 14.05 16.72 7.87
N GLU A 23 14.72 17.83 7.57
CA GLU A 23 14.25 18.88 6.65
C GLU A 23 14.07 18.37 5.20
N ARG A 24 14.76 17.27 4.84
CA ARG A 24 14.73 16.68 3.50
C ARG A 24 13.82 15.47 3.37
N ILE A 25 13.07 15.11 4.42
CA ILE A 25 12.25 13.90 4.45
C ILE A 25 11.26 13.86 3.28
N MET A 26 10.65 15.00 2.96
CA MET A 26 9.69 15.13 1.86
C MET A 26 10.33 14.82 0.52
N SER A 27 11.53 15.35 0.27
CA SER A 27 12.28 15.08 -0.95
C SER A 27 12.68 13.60 -1.06
N TYR A 28 13.02 12.95 0.07
CA TYR A 28 13.30 11.51 0.08
C TYR A 28 12.06 10.67 -0.24
N ILE A 29 10.90 11.06 0.29
CA ILE A 29 9.63 10.38 0.02
C ILE A 29 9.27 10.55 -1.46
N GLU A 30 9.33 11.75 -2.01
CA GLU A 30 9.02 11.99 -3.43
C GLU A 30 9.94 11.20 -4.36
N ALA A 31 11.26 11.21 -4.09
CA ALA A 31 12.24 10.49 -4.91
C ALA A 31 12.06 8.96 -4.85
N SER A 32 11.66 8.42 -3.69
CA SER A 32 11.45 6.98 -3.50
C SER A 32 10.09 6.51 -4.01
N SER A 33 9.06 7.34 -3.93
CA SER A 33 7.69 7.03 -4.34
C SER A 33 7.59 6.65 -5.81
N ARG A 34 8.40 7.27 -6.69
CA ARG A 34 8.45 6.95 -8.13
C ARG A 34 8.60 5.47 -8.45
N ARG A 35 9.34 4.73 -7.63
CA ARG A 35 9.64 3.30 -7.86
C ARG A 35 8.83 2.38 -6.95
N SER A 36 7.95 2.96 -6.14
CA SER A 36 7.20 2.23 -5.13
C SER A 36 5.95 1.61 -5.73
N ARG A 37 5.81 0.27 -5.61
CA ARG A 37 4.56 -0.43 -5.96
C ARG A 37 3.38 0.08 -5.12
N PHE A 38 3.65 0.58 -3.93
CA PHE A 38 2.64 1.20 -3.08
C PHE A 38 2.08 2.47 -3.73
N PHE A 39 2.97 3.37 -4.18
CA PHE A 39 2.58 4.59 -4.88
C PHE A 39 1.84 4.29 -6.20
N THR A 40 2.29 3.28 -6.96
CA THR A 40 1.57 2.78 -8.15
C THR A 40 0.10 2.50 -7.87
N ASN A 41 -0.23 1.89 -6.73
CA ASN A 41 -1.62 1.59 -6.37
C ASN A 41 -2.42 2.85 -6.02
N VAL A 42 -1.82 3.79 -5.27
CA VAL A 42 -2.46 5.08 -4.96
C VAL A 42 -2.74 5.85 -6.25
N PHE A 43 -1.75 5.94 -7.13
CA PHE A 43 -1.88 6.60 -8.42
C PHE A 43 -2.97 5.95 -9.30
N LEU A 44 -3.05 4.62 -9.34
CA LEU A 44 -4.11 3.93 -10.10
C LEU A 44 -5.50 4.32 -9.62
N TYR A 45 -5.70 4.40 -8.31
CA TYR A 45 -6.98 4.76 -7.73
C TYR A 45 -7.36 6.21 -8.07
N GLU A 46 -6.42 7.14 -7.97
CA GLU A 46 -6.64 8.53 -8.38
C GLU A 46 -6.85 8.65 -9.89
N ALA A 47 -6.06 7.95 -10.71
CA ALA A 47 -6.19 7.96 -12.17
C ALA A 47 -7.58 7.48 -12.63
N ARG A 48 -8.20 6.56 -11.89
CA ARG A 48 -9.59 6.15 -12.12
C ARG A 48 -10.60 7.24 -11.82
N LYS A 49 -10.41 7.99 -10.72
CA LYS A 49 -11.28 9.13 -10.37
C LYS A 49 -11.16 10.27 -11.37
N PHE A 50 -9.94 10.54 -11.84
CA PHE A 50 -9.66 11.55 -12.86
C PHE A 50 -10.11 11.12 -14.27
N GLY A 51 -10.65 9.91 -14.43
CA GLY A 51 -11.13 9.39 -15.72
C GLY A 51 -10.02 9.02 -16.71
N VAL A 52 -8.75 9.09 -16.30
CA VAL A 52 -7.60 8.68 -17.12
C VAL A 52 -7.62 7.17 -17.36
N ILE A 53 -8.12 6.40 -16.40
CA ILE A 53 -8.23 4.94 -16.47
C ILE A 53 -9.66 4.53 -16.18
N ARG A 54 -10.24 3.68 -17.03
CA ARG A 54 -11.57 3.12 -16.79
C ARG A 54 -11.54 2.14 -15.61
N ASN A 55 -12.63 2.06 -14.85
CA ASN A 55 -12.73 1.19 -13.67
C ASN A 55 -12.58 -0.31 -14.00
N ASP A 56 -12.99 -0.71 -15.19
CA ASP A 56 -12.94 -2.07 -15.73
C ASP A 56 -11.67 -2.35 -16.54
N ALA A 57 -10.73 -1.40 -16.64
CA ALA A 57 -9.48 -1.60 -17.37
C ALA A 57 -8.61 -2.67 -16.67
N ASP A 58 -8.24 -3.71 -17.43
CA ASP A 58 -7.26 -4.71 -16.98
C ASP A 58 -5.83 -4.17 -17.16
N ILE A 59 -5.24 -3.74 -16.05
CA ILE A 59 -3.87 -3.25 -15.98
C ILE A 59 -2.84 -4.34 -15.64
N SER A 60 -3.26 -5.61 -15.48
CA SER A 60 -2.38 -6.69 -14.99
C SER A 60 -1.23 -7.04 -15.94
N ARG A 61 -1.41 -6.75 -17.23
CA ARG A 61 -0.43 -7.05 -18.30
C ARG A 61 0.39 -5.83 -18.72
N ILE A 62 0.19 -4.68 -18.09
CA ILE A 62 0.79 -3.42 -18.51
C ILE A 62 1.91 -3.02 -17.54
N ARG A 63 3.00 -2.45 -18.08
CA ARG A 63 4.04 -1.79 -17.27
C ARG A 63 3.54 -0.46 -16.74
N PHE A 64 2.75 -0.53 -15.68
CA PHE A 64 2.07 0.62 -15.08
C PHE A 64 3.04 1.69 -14.56
N ASP A 65 4.25 1.31 -14.17
CA ASP A 65 5.35 2.19 -13.80
C ASP A 65 5.66 3.23 -14.89
N LYS A 66 5.58 2.86 -16.17
CA LYS A 66 5.81 3.79 -17.29
C LYS A 66 4.68 4.79 -17.47
N ILE A 67 3.44 4.38 -17.18
CA ILE A 67 2.29 5.28 -17.18
C ILE A 67 2.46 6.30 -16.06
N VAL A 68 2.74 5.86 -14.84
CA VAL A 68 2.97 6.78 -13.71
C VAL A 68 4.05 7.83 -14.05
N GLU A 69 5.16 7.40 -14.65
CA GLU A 69 6.26 8.30 -15.03
C GLU A 69 5.84 9.34 -16.09
N SER A 70 4.99 8.99 -17.07
CA SER A 70 4.54 9.95 -18.08
C SER A 70 3.63 11.05 -17.51
N TYR A 71 3.07 10.85 -16.33
CA TYR A 71 2.19 11.80 -15.65
C TYR A 71 2.91 12.65 -14.60
N LYS A 72 4.22 12.53 -14.43
CA LYS A 72 4.98 13.13 -13.33
C LYS A 72 4.70 14.62 -13.09
N GLU A 73 4.64 15.41 -14.17
CA GLU A 73 4.45 16.86 -14.07
C GLU A 73 2.98 17.30 -14.04
N THR A 74 2.05 16.34 -14.00
CA THR A 74 0.60 16.58 -14.01
C THR A 74 0.01 16.76 -12.61
N ILE A 75 -1.17 17.37 -12.55
CA ILE A 75 -1.95 17.53 -11.32
C ILE A 75 -2.29 16.16 -10.71
N LEU A 76 -2.61 15.17 -11.53
CA LEU A 76 -2.91 13.81 -11.09
C LEU A 76 -1.75 13.22 -10.27
N TYR A 77 -0.51 13.36 -10.75
CA TYR A 77 0.66 12.84 -10.03
C TYR A 77 0.87 13.59 -8.71
N ARG A 78 0.81 14.93 -8.72
CA ARG A 78 0.98 15.73 -7.50
C ARG A 78 -0.08 15.41 -6.46
N ASP A 79 -1.35 15.27 -6.87
CA ASP A 79 -2.42 14.91 -5.94
C ASP A 79 -2.27 13.48 -5.42
N SER A 80 -1.81 12.54 -6.25
CA SER A 80 -1.49 11.18 -5.81
C SER A 80 -0.39 11.17 -4.74
N VAL A 81 0.67 11.98 -4.90
CA VAL A 81 1.74 12.11 -3.89
C VAL A 81 1.19 12.72 -2.60
N ARG A 82 0.46 13.84 -2.72
CA ARG A 82 -0.18 14.50 -1.58
C ARG A 82 -1.07 13.54 -0.80
N LYS A 83 -1.93 12.78 -1.50
CA LYS A 83 -2.81 11.77 -0.91
C LYS A 83 -2.03 10.64 -0.26
N MET A 84 -0.98 10.13 -0.92
CA MET A 84 -0.14 9.08 -0.36
C MET A 84 0.45 9.51 0.99
N ILE A 85 0.94 10.75 1.07
CA ILE A 85 1.52 11.29 2.29
C ILE A 85 0.43 11.50 3.35
N ALA A 86 -0.66 12.19 3.00
CA ALA A 86 -1.71 12.54 3.96
C ALA A 86 -2.48 11.32 4.51
N ASP A 87 -2.80 10.34 3.66
CA ASP A 87 -3.68 9.23 4.04
C ASP A 87 -2.92 8.02 4.61
N TYR A 88 -1.62 7.89 4.31
CA TYR A 88 -0.85 6.66 4.61
C TYR A 88 0.49 6.88 5.32
N MET A 89 0.92 8.13 5.53
CA MET A 89 2.20 8.42 6.19
C MET A 89 2.00 9.38 7.34
N ASP A 90 2.61 9.08 8.48
CA ASP A 90 2.66 9.97 9.63
C ASP A 90 4.02 10.69 9.65
N ILE A 91 4.09 11.80 8.92
CA ILE A 91 5.33 12.58 8.78
C ILE A 91 5.70 13.26 10.09
N ASP A 92 4.73 13.73 10.86
CA ASP A 92 4.98 14.42 12.13
C ASP A 92 5.65 13.50 13.14
N THR A 93 5.18 12.25 13.25
CA THR A 93 5.82 11.24 14.10
C THR A 93 7.23 10.91 13.63
N VAL A 94 7.47 10.81 12.32
CA VAL A 94 8.82 10.58 11.76
C VAL A 94 9.74 11.76 12.07
N MET A 95 9.27 12.99 11.91
CA MET A 95 10.04 14.20 12.22
C MET A 95 10.41 14.27 13.71
N ASN A 96 9.46 13.97 14.60
CA ASN A 96 9.72 13.89 16.03
C ASN A 96 10.73 12.78 16.37
N PHE A 97 10.61 11.63 15.72
CA PHE A 97 11.55 10.52 15.90
C PHE A 97 12.98 10.90 15.50
N LEU A 98 13.16 11.52 14.32
CA LEU A 98 14.46 12.01 13.85
C LEU A 98 15.03 13.11 14.76
N GLU A 99 14.18 14.02 15.24
CA GLU A 99 14.60 15.03 16.21
C GLU A 99 15.09 14.43 17.52
N ARG A 100 14.38 13.43 18.06
CA ARG A 100 14.80 12.73 19.27
C ARG A 100 16.11 11.99 19.12
N ILE A 101 16.40 11.45 17.93
CA ILE A 101 17.71 10.89 17.60
C ILE A 101 18.78 11.98 17.61
N SER A 102 18.55 13.09 16.87
CA SER A 102 19.53 14.19 16.76
C SER A 102 19.85 14.86 18.10
N THR A 103 18.89 14.87 19.03
CA THR A 103 19.02 15.47 20.38
C THR A 103 19.51 14.48 21.43
N GLY A 104 19.80 13.22 21.07
CA GLY A 104 20.24 12.19 22.01
C GLY A 104 19.17 11.70 22.99
N LYS A 105 17.90 12.08 22.80
CA LYS A 105 16.76 11.62 23.60
C LYS A 105 16.32 10.18 23.26
N LEU A 106 16.91 9.60 22.22
CA LEU A 106 16.71 8.23 21.78
C LEU A 106 18.07 7.59 21.56
N SER A 107 18.30 6.44 22.20
CA SER A 107 19.53 5.67 22.07
C SER A 107 19.30 4.40 21.25
N PHE A 108 20.24 4.03 20.41
CA PHE A 108 20.23 2.74 19.74
C PHE A 108 20.94 1.68 20.60
N THR A 109 20.51 0.43 20.49
CA THR A 109 21.20 -0.71 21.10
C THR A 109 21.34 -1.80 20.06
N GLY A 110 22.55 -1.93 19.50
CA GLY A 110 22.87 -2.99 18.56
C GLY A 110 22.90 -4.36 19.23
N LYS A 111 22.40 -5.38 18.53
CA LYS A 111 22.56 -6.79 18.91
C LYS A 111 23.01 -7.58 17.69
N ASP A 112 24.03 -8.43 17.87
CA ASP A 112 24.58 -9.26 16.79
C ASP A 112 23.78 -10.54 16.54
N ARG A 113 22.71 -10.76 17.30
CA ARG A 113 21.81 -11.91 17.18
C ARG A 113 20.41 -11.45 16.84
N ILE A 114 19.71 -12.25 16.03
CA ILE A 114 18.29 -12.06 15.75
C ILE A 114 17.53 -12.18 17.08
N SER A 115 16.74 -11.15 17.42
CA SER A 115 15.91 -11.16 18.62
C SER A 115 14.71 -12.09 18.43
N LYS A 116 14.10 -12.56 19.54
CA LYS A 116 12.87 -13.38 19.49
C LYS A 116 11.73 -12.67 18.74
N SER A 117 11.60 -11.35 18.92
CA SER A 117 10.62 -10.53 18.18
C SER A 117 10.93 -10.48 16.68
N SER A 118 12.21 -10.41 16.31
CA SER A 118 12.65 -10.44 14.92
C SER A 118 12.43 -11.82 14.28
N GLU A 119 12.60 -12.90 15.04
CA GLU A 119 12.35 -14.27 14.59
C GLU A 119 10.88 -14.48 14.23
N VAL A 120 9.95 -14.08 15.12
CA VAL A 120 8.50 -14.12 14.84
C VAL A 120 8.16 -13.37 13.56
N PHE A 121 8.72 -12.18 13.38
CA PHE A 121 8.51 -11.40 12.15
C PHE A 121 9.02 -12.13 10.89
N LEU A 122 10.18 -12.79 10.98
CA LEU A 122 10.78 -13.51 9.85
C LEU A 122 9.98 -14.75 9.47
N THR A 123 9.48 -15.51 10.44
CA THR A 123 8.69 -16.72 10.21
C THR A 123 7.39 -16.42 9.45
N HIS A 124 6.67 -15.35 9.84
CA HIS A 124 5.42 -14.98 9.17
C HIS A 124 5.61 -14.21 7.86
N TYR A 125 6.82 -13.73 7.55
CA TYR A 125 7.05 -12.97 6.32
C TYR A 125 6.93 -13.85 5.06
N SER A 126 7.32 -15.13 5.13
CA SER A 126 7.22 -16.07 4.01
C SER A 126 5.81 -16.57 3.71
N GLU A 127 4.87 -16.40 4.64
CA GLU A 127 3.52 -17.00 4.56
C GLU A 127 2.50 -16.13 3.81
N ARG A 128 2.92 -15.00 3.23
CA ARG A 128 2.05 -14.18 2.38
C ARG A 128 1.87 -14.80 1.00
N ILE A 129 1.16 -15.92 0.94
CA ILE A 129 0.64 -16.47 -0.31
C ILE A 129 -0.37 -15.45 -0.84
N MET A 130 -0.10 -14.88 -2.02
CA MET A 130 -1.08 -14.05 -2.70
C MET A 130 -2.32 -14.93 -2.96
N PRO A 131 -3.52 -14.55 -2.51
CA PRO A 131 -4.69 -15.38 -2.70
C PRO A 131 -4.85 -15.67 -4.20
N LEU A 132 -5.12 -16.94 -4.53
CA LEU A 132 -5.39 -17.35 -5.90
C LEU A 132 -6.51 -16.46 -6.44
N LYS A 133 -6.24 -15.72 -7.52
CA LYS A 133 -7.29 -14.97 -8.19
C LYS A 133 -8.29 -16.00 -8.76
N PRO A 134 -9.59 -15.91 -8.43
CA PRO A 134 -10.57 -16.83 -8.97
C PRO A 134 -10.55 -16.77 -10.50
N THR A 135 -10.64 -17.94 -11.13
CA THR A 135 -10.69 -18.04 -12.58
C THR A 135 -12.02 -17.48 -13.09
N LYS A 136 -12.06 -17.09 -14.38
CA LYS A 136 -13.27 -16.58 -15.02
C LYS A 136 -14.47 -17.54 -14.84
N ALA A 137 -14.25 -18.84 -14.97
CA ALA A 137 -15.28 -19.86 -14.79
C ALA A 137 -15.87 -19.86 -13.37
N ILE A 138 -15.03 -19.65 -12.34
CA ILE A 138 -15.50 -19.54 -10.94
C ILE A 138 -16.35 -18.28 -10.79
N LEU A 139 -15.88 -17.15 -11.32
CA LEU A 139 -16.62 -15.88 -11.26
C LEU A 139 -17.98 -15.99 -11.98
N GLU A 140 -18.03 -16.62 -13.15
CA GLU A 140 -19.26 -16.81 -13.93
C GLU A 140 -20.26 -17.74 -13.22
N SER A 141 -19.76 -18.82 -12.61
CA SER A 141 -20.59 -19.75 -11.82
C SER A 141 -21.21 -19.06 -10.60
N VAL A 142 -20.39 -18.30 -9.84
CA VAL A 142 -20.87 -17.54 -8.67
C VAL A 142 -21.85 -16.45 -9.08
N THR A 143 -21.56 -15.73 -10.17
CA THR A 143 -22.46 -14.68 -10.68
C THR A 143 -23.79 -15.28 -11.13
N SER A 144 -23.76 -16.37 -11.88
CA SER A 144 -24.97 -17.08 -12.31
C SER A 144 -25.80 -17.58 -11.14
N ARG A 145 -25.15 -18.07 -10.08
CA ARG A 145 -25.82 -18.50 -8.85
C ARG A 145 -26.52 -17.33 -8.17
N LEU A 146 -25.81 -16.21 -7.96
CA LEU A 146 -26.37 -15.01 -7.31
C LEU A 146 -27.55 -14.43 -8.08
N MET A 147 -27.45 -14.34 -9.42
CA MET A 147 -28.55 -13.86 -10.27
C MET A 147 -29.76 -14.82 -10.32
N ASN A 148 -29.60 -16.07 -9.85
CA ASN A 148 -30.69 -17.03 -9.79
C ASN A 148 -31.23 -17.26 -8.36
N GLU A 149 -30.68 -16.57 -7.36
CA GLU A 149 -31.21 -16.62 -5.99
C GLU A 149 -32.56 -15.92 -5.93
N GLU A 150 -33.50 -16.53 -5.20
CA GLU A 150 -34.80 -15.92 -4.93
C GLU A 150 -34.68 -14.97 -3.75
N ILE A 151 -34.98 -13.69 -3.99
CA ILE A 151 -35.12 -12.68 -2.96
C ILE A 151 -36.59 -12.50 -2.61
N THR A 152 -36.88 -12.44 -1.32
CA THR A 152 -38.22 -12.16 -0.81
C THR A 152 -38.23 -10.75 -0.24
N LEU A 153 -39.01 -9.86 -0.87
CA LEU A 153 -39.21 -8.48 -0.45
C LEU A 153 -40.48 -8.40 0.40
N LEU A 154 -40.36 -7.87 1.62
CA LEU A 154 -41.48 -7.63 2.53
C LEU A 154 -41.76 -6.13 2.65
N CYS A 155 -42.98 -5.71 2.34
CA CYS A 155 -43.41 -4.34 2.62
C CYS A 155 -43.74 -4.18 4.10
N LEU A 156 -42.97 -3.36 4.82
CA LEU A 156 -43.18 -3.11 6.26
C LEU A 156 -44.48 -2.33 6.57
N SER A 157 -45.05 -1.61 5.58
CA SER A 157 -46.25 -0.81 5.78
C SER A 157 -47.55 -1.59 5.60
N CYS A 158 -47.65 -2.44 4.56
CA CYS A 158 -48.86 -3.20 4.25
C CYS A 158 -48.71 -4.72 4.42
N ARG A 159 -47.53 -5.19 4.84
CA ARG A 159 -47.19 -6.61 5.05
C ARG A 159 -47.28 -7.49 3.79
N ASN A 160 -47.34 -6.87 2.61
CA ASN A 160 -47.32 -7.60 1.35
C ASN A 160 -45.92 -8.18 1.08
N THR A 161 -45.87 -9.42 0.60
CA THR A 161 -44.63 -10.13 0.30
C THR A 161 -44.53 -10.38 -1.20
N ARG A 162 -43.36 -10.17 -1.80
CA ARG A 162 -43.07 -10.50 -3.20
C ARG A 162 -41.77 -11.26 -3.29
N THR A 163 -41.80 -12.41 -3.96
CA THR A 163 -40.60 -13.19 -4.26
C THR A 163 -40.24 -12.99 -5.73
N MET A 164 -38.97 -12.70 -6.00
CA MET A 164 -38.42 -12.57 -7.35
C MET A 164 -36.98 -13.08 -7.36
N LYS A 165 -36.47 -13.45 -8.53
CA LYS A 165 -35.04 -13.66 -8.71
C LYS A 165 -34.32 -12.31 -8.80
N VAL A 166 -33.06 -12.27 -8.35
CA VAL A 166 -32.18 -11.10 -8.45
C VAL A 166 -32.07 -10.59 -9.88
#